data_AF-A0A7X0VB89-F1
#
_entry.id   AF-A0A7X0VB89-F1
#
_cell.length_a   1.000
_cell.length_b   1.000
_cell.length_c   1.000
_cell.angle_alpha   90.00
_cell.angle_beta   90.00
_cell.angle_gamma   90.00
#
_symmetry.space_group_name_H-M   'P 1'
#
loop_
_entity.id
_entity.type
_entity.pdbx_description
1 polymer ?
#
loop_
_entity_poly.entity_id
_entity_poly.type
_entity_poly.pdbx_seq_one_letter_code
_entity_poly.pdbx_strand_id
1 'polypeptide(L)'
;MRLAGAVAGAVLLASLAACGGGDASDSSAEPGKPAGSASTSASAGTAAAGGDSARDEFLRLTAAHICTVQGTVYDDPAELAAAYDEAPDYPSLSDAQAAAFSKKVTSDPDFSALLLAEVSRACGG
;
A
#
# COMPACT_ATOMS: atom_id res chain seq x y z
N MET A 1 -8.66 -27.74 38.95
CA MET A 1 -8.93 -28.75 37.89
C MET A 1 -8.73 -28.05 36.55
N ARG A 2 -7.67 -28.39 35.81
CA ARG A 2 -7.34 -27.79 34.51
C ARG A 2 -8.05 -28.61 33.42
N LEU A 3 -8.93 -27.99 32.64
CA LEU A 3 -9.52 -28.60 31.45
C LEU A 3 -8.54 -28.48 30.27
N ALA A 4 -8.14 -29.63 29.74
CA ALA A 4 -7.44 -29.77 28.47
C ALA A 4 -8.47 -29.70 27.33
N GLY A 5 -8.30 -28.74 26.41
CA GLY A 5 -9.09 -28.61 25.19
C GLY A 5 -8.28 -29.07 23.98
N ALA A 6 -8.82 -30.05 23.25
CA ALA A 6 -8.20 -30.72 22.13
C ALA A 6 -8.06 -29.82 20.88
N VAL A 7 -6.92 -29.91 20.20
CA VAL A 7 -6.70 -29.33 18.87
C VAL A 7 -6.87 -30.47 17.86
N ALA A 8 -7.90 -30.39 17.01
CA ALA A 8 -8.11 -31.34 15.93
C ALA A 8 -8.65 -30.61 14.68
N GLY A 9 -8.00 -30.87 13.56
CA GLY A 9 -8.51 -30.65 12.20
C GLY A 9 -8.00 -29.36 11.55
N ALA A 10 -7.70 -29.32 10.26
CA ALA A 10 -7.58 -30.36 9.24
C ALA A 10 -6.77 -29.74 8.09
N VAL A 11 -5.98 -30.58 7.43
CA VAL A 11 -5.18 -30.25 6.24
C VAL A 11 -6.12 -29.91 5.07
N LEU A 12 -5.87 -28.79 4.37
CA LEU A 12 -6.37 -28.55 3.02
C LEU A 12 -5.19 -28.18 2.12
N LEU A 13 -4.64 -29.21 1.47
CA LEU A 13 -3.80 -29.11 0.28
C LEU A 13 -4.71 -28.86 -0.92
N ALA A 14 -4.57 -27.70 -1.56
CA ALA A 14 -5.14 -27.46 -2.88
C ALA A 14 -4.04 -26.88 -3.79
N SER A 15 -3.40 -27.79 -4.51
CA SER A 15 -2.54 -27.49 -5.66
C SER A 15 -3.40 -26.97 -6.81
N LEU A 16 -3.06 -25.80 -7.37
CA LEU A 16 -3.41 -25.44 -8.74
C LEU A 16 -2.15 -24.98 -9.48
N ALA A 17 -1.59 -25.93 -10.23
CA ALA A 17 -0.77 -25.66 -11.38
C ALA A 17 -1.71 -25.38 -12.58
N ALA A 18 -1.54 -24.25 -13.25
CA ALA A 18 -1.92 -24.03 -14.64
C ALA A 18 -1.23 -22.73 -15.11
N CYS A 19 -0.20 -22.83 -15.96
CA CYS A 19 -0.30 -22.77 -17.43
C CYS A 19 -0.44 -21.31 -17.90
N GLY A 20 0.65 -20.68 -18.31
CA GLY A 20 0.97 -20.50 -19.75
C GLY A 20 0.80 -19.00 -20.06
N GLY A 21 1.82 -18.26 -20.45
CA GLY A 21 2.47 -18.38 -21.75
C GLY A 21 1.56 -17.78 -22.82
N GLY A 22 1.63 -16.46 -23.01
CA GLY A 22 0.81 -15.73 -23.98
C GLY A 22 1.49 -14.44 -24.41
N ASP A 23 1.93 -14.46 -25.65
CA ASP A 23 2.84 -13.56 -26.36
C ASP A 23 2.35 -12.13 -26.60
N ALA A 24 3.29 -11.31 -27.04
CA ALA A 24 3.14 -9.90 -27.39
C ALA A 24 1.97 -9.63 -28.35
N SER A 25 1.29 -8.49 -28.14
CA SER A 25 0.53 -7.82 -29.19
C SER A 25 1.17 -6.47 -29.49
N ASP A 26 1.98 -6.50 -30.55
CA ASP A 26 2.30 -5.38 -31.41
C ASP A 26 1.01 -4.71 -31.89
N SER A 27 0.92 -3.38 -31.75
CA SER A 27 -0.02 -2.57 -32.52
C SER A 27 0.59 -1.19 -32.74
N SER A 28 1.37 -1.13 -33.82
CA SER A 28 1.20 -0.18 -34.92
C SER A 28 0.73 1.24 -34.56
N ALA A 29 1.64 2.19 -34.76
CA ALA A 29 1.38 3.61 -34.84
C ALA A 29 0.62 3.98 -36.14
N GLU A 30 -0.40 4.83 -36.02
CA GLU A 30 -0.79 5.75 -37.10
C GLU A 30 -0.96 7.18 -36.56
N PRO A 31 -0.58 8.21 -37.35
CA PRO A 31 -0.59 9.61 -36.93
C PRO A 31 -1.90 10.31 -37.34
N GLY A 32 -2.62 10.87 -36.37
CA GLY A 32 -3.84 11.66 -36.63
C GLY A 32 -4.01 12.80 -35.62
N LYS A 33 -3.64 14.02 -36.03
CA LYS A 33 -3.97 15.33 -35.42
C LYS A 33 -5.02 15.99 -36.36
N PRO A 34 -5.91 16.94 -36.00
CA PRO A 34 -5.97 17.84 -34.83
C PRO A 34 -7.35 18.06 -34.15
N ALA A 35 -7.27 18.72 -32.98
CA ALA A 35 -8.15 19.77 -32.43
C ALA A 35 -9.67 19.50 -32.25
N GLY A 36 -10.05 19.39 -30.98
CA GLY A 36 -11.41 19.68 -30.51
C GLY A 36 -11.33 20.27 -29.10
N SER A 37 -11.72 21.54 -28.98
CA SER A 37 -11.85 22.26 -27.71
C SER A 37 -12.69 21.46 -26.72
N ALA A 38 -12.11 21.14 -25.56
CA ALA A 38 -12.88 20.83 -24.36
C ALA A 38 -12.52 21.88 -23.32
N SER A 39 -13.52 22.70 -23.02
CA SER A 39 -13.56 23.64 -21.91
C SER A 39 -12.92 23.03 -20.67
N THR A 40 -11.82 23.62 -20.22
CA THR A 40 -11.31 23.40 -18.87
C THR A 40 -12.35 23.98 -17.91
N SER A 41 -13.29 23.14 -17.49
CA SER A 41 -14.07 23.37 -16.28
C SER A 41 -13.10 23.41 -15.11
N ALA A 42 -12.65 24.61 -14.78
CA ALA A 42 -12.20 24.93 -13.45
C ALA A 42 -13.39 24.72 -12.50
N SER A 43 -13.36 23.68 -11.66
CA SER A 43 -13.99 23.63 -10.33
C SER A 43 -13.84 22.24 -9.69
N ALA A 44 -12.83 22.10 -8.83
CA ALA A 44 -12.86 21.34 -7.56
C ALA A 44 -11.51 21.44 -6.81
N GLY A 45 -10.72 22.49 -7.03
CA GLY A 45 -9.36 22.62 -6.53
C GLY A 45 -9.29 23.21 -5.12
N THR A 46 -9.90 22.58 -4.12
CA THR A 46 -9.57 22.89 -2.70
C THR A 46 -9.88 21.73 -1.75
N ALA A 47 -10.88 20.89 -2.01
CA ALA A 47 -11.18 19.74 -1.15
C ALA A 47 -10.34 18.48 -1.49
N ALA A 48 -10.02 18.26 -2.78
CA ALA A 48 -9.15 17.16 -3.20
C ALA A 48 -7.69 17.38 -2.80
N ALA A 49 -7.21 18.63 -2.87
CA ALA A 49 -5.82 19.00 -2.56
C ALA A 49 -5.38 18.63 -1.14
N GLY A 50 -6.28 18.72 -0.16
CA GLY A 50 -6.00 18.30 1.22
C GLY A 50 -6.00 16.78 1.41
N GLY A 51 -6.77 16.05 0.59
CA GLY A 51 -6.78 14.58 0.61
C GLY A 51 -5.53 13.98 -0.02
N ASP A 52 -5.03 14.60 -1.09
CA ASP A 52 -3.78 14.20 -1.73
C ASP A 52 -2.57 14.48 -0.82
N SER A 53 -2.48 15.66 -0.18
CA SER A 53 -1.37 15.95 0.74
C SER A 53 -1.36 15.05 1.97
N ALA A 54 -2.53 14.78 2.54
CA ALA A 54 -2.70 13.87 3.67
C ALA A 54 -2.30 12.43 3.32
N ARG A 55 -2.69 11.96 2.13
CA ARG A 55 -2.28 10.65 1.62
C ARG A 55 -0.76 10.61 1.44
N ASP A 56 -0.18 11.60 0.78
CA ASP A 56 1.24 11.59 0.45
C ASP A 56 2.11 11.64 1.72
N GLU A 57 1.67 12.38 2.75
CA GLU A 57 2.31 12.36 4.06
C GLU A 57 2.20 11.00 4.75
N PHE A 58 1.01 10.39 4.75
CA PHE A 58 0.81 9.02 5.27
C PHE A 58 1.80 8.06 4.60
N LEU A 59 1.78 7.99 3.26
CA LEU A 59 2.63 7.08 2.49
C LEU A 59 4.11 7.29 2.81
N ARG A 60 4.57 8.54 2.84
CA ARG A 60 5.96 8.88 3.12
C ARG A 60 6.41 8.47 4.52
N LEU A 61 5.60 8.75 5.54
CA LEU A 61 5.93 8.44 6.94
C LEU A 61 5.83 6.94 7.21
N THR A 62 4.81 6.27 6.69
CA THR A 62 4.70 4.80 6.76
C THR A 62 5.87 4.12 6.04
N ALA A 63 6.25 4.60 4.86
CA ALA A 63 7.40 4.06 4.15
C ALA A 63 8.71 4.22 4.93
N ALA A 64 8.96 5.40 5.49
CA ALA A 64 10.13 5.66 6.33
C ALA A 64 10.19 4.76 7.57
N HIS A 65 9.04 4.53 8.22
CA HIS A 65 8.92 3.60 9.34
C HIS A 65 9.28 2.17 8.92
N ILE A 66 8.66 1.67 7.85
CA ILE A 66 8.97 0.33 7.31
C ILE A 66 10.46 0.20 7.02
N CYS A 67 11.09 1.19 6.37
CA CYS A 67 12.52 1.15 6.10
C CYS A 67 13.37 1.14 7.37
N THR A 68 12.95 1.87 8.40
CA THR A 68 13.64 1.89 9.70
C THR A 68 13.58 0.53 10.38
N VAL A 69 12.39 -0.09 10.42
CA VAL A 69 12.21 -1.44 10.98
C VAL A 69 13.00 -2.47 10.18
N GLN A 70 12.94 -2.43 8.85
CA GLN A 70 13.68 -3.37 7.99
C GLN A 70 15.21 -3.18 8.02
N GLY A 71 15.67 -1.96 8.32
CA GLY A 71 17.10 -1.64 8.48
C GLY A 71 17.65 -1.97 9.87
N THR A 72 16.78 -2.32 10.82
CA THR A 72 17.16 -2.59 12.21
C THR A 72 17.27 -4.09 12.45
N VAL A 73 18.35 -4.51 13.10
CA VAL A 73 18.50 -5.89 13.57
C VAL A 73 17.89 -5.98 14.97
N TYR A 74 16.90 -6.85 15.13
CA TYR A 74 16.25 -7.14 16.40
C TYR A 74 16.74 -8.50 16.92
N ASP A 75 17.20 -8.54 18.16
CA ASP A 75 17.60 -9.78 18.82
C ASP A 75 16.39 -10.60 19.29
N ASP A 76 15.26 -9.93 19.55
CA ASP A 76 14.02 -10.54 20.01
C ASP A 76 12.89 -10.41 18.95
N PRO A 77 12.20 -11.51 18.58
CA PRO A 77 11.15 -11.47 17.58
C PRO A 77 9.87 -10.74 18.04
N ALA A 78 9.63 -10.63 19.35
CA ALA A 78 8.53 -9.84 19.87
C ALA A 78 8.81 -8.33 19.76
N GLU A 79 10.06 -7.91 19.87
CA GLU A 79 10.45 -6.52 19.58
C GLU A 79 10.26 -6.15 18.10
N LEU A 80 10.60 -7.06 17.19
CA LEU A 80 10.32 -6.89 15.76
C LEU A 80 8.81 -6.76 15.50
N ALA A 81 8.00 -7.64 16.09
CA ALA A 81 6.55 -7.59 15.94
C ALA A 81 5.98 -6.27 16.49
N ALA A 82 6.43 -5.85 17.67
CA ALA A 82 6.03 -4.58 18.27
C ALA A 82 6.39 -3.38 17.39
N ALA A 83 7.58 -3.39 16.77
CA ALA A 83 8.01 -2.33 15.86
C ALA A 83 7.12 -2.23 14.60
N TYR A 84 6.59 -3.35 14.09
CA TYR A 84 5.63 -3.34 12.98
C TYR A 84 4.22 -2.93 13.40
N ASP A 85 3.80 -3.27 14.62
CA ASP A 85 2.51 -2.88 15.17
C ASP A 85 2.46 -1.40 15.58
N GLU A 86 3.61 -0.80 15.89
CA GLU A 86 3.72 0.61 16.21
C GLU A 86 3.40 1.48 15.00
N ALA A 87 2.41 2.37 15.17
CA ALA A 87 2.03 3.32 14.14
C ALA A 87 3.05 4.48 14.10
N PRO A 88 3.46 4.93 12.91
CA PRO A 88 4.24 6.16 12.78
C PRO A 88 3.48 7.37 13.35
N ASP A 89 4.22 8.32 13.91
CA ASP A 89 3.65 9.64 14.25
C ASP A 89 3.28 10.41 12.97
N TYR A 90 2.02 10.80 12.86
CA TYR A 90 1.51 11.57 11.73
C TYR A 90 1.08 12.98 12.16
N PRO A 91 1.99 13.97 12.19
CA PRO A 91 1.75 15.26 12.82
C PRO A 91 0.64 16.09 12.16
N SER A 92 0.36 15.88 10.86
CA SER A 92 -0.70 16.61 10.15
C SER A 92 -1.99 15.80 9.95
N LEU A 93 -1.99 14.52 10.30
CA LEU A 93 -3.14 13.64 10.13
C LEU A 93 -3.88 13.47 11.45
N SER A 94 -5.21 13.48 11.38
CA SER A 94 -6.02 12.97 12.48
C SER A 94 -5.96 11.43 12.54
N ASP A 95 -6.18 10.86 13.73
CA ASP A 95 -6.25 9.41 13.92
C ASP A 95 -7.26 8.74 12.97
N ALA A 96 -8.38 9.42 12.70
CA ALA A 96 -9.41 8.94 11.78
C ALA A 96 -8.91 8.87 10.33
N GLN A 97 -8.10 9.83 9.89
CA GLN A 97 -7.50 9.80 8.56
C GLN A 97 -6.42 8.73 8.46
N ALA A 98 -5.54 8.62 9.45
CA ALA A 98 -4.53 7.57 9.52
C ALA A 98 -5.19 6.18 9.48
N ALA A 99 -6.21 5.93 10.30
CA ALA A 99 -6.95 4.67 10.29
C ALA A 99 -7.64 4.38 8.94
N ALA A 100 -8.20 5.41 8.28
CA ALA A 100 -8.80 5.26 6.96
C ALA A 100 -7.76 4.89 5.88
N PHE A 101 -6.57 5.50 5.92
CA PHE A 101 -5.48 5.15 5.01
C PHE A 101 -4.91 3.77 5.31
N SER A 102 -4.70 3.41 6.58
CA SER A 102 -4.29 2.05 6.98
C SER A 102 -5.27 0.98 6.49
N LYS A 103 -6.58 1.26 6.56
CA LYS A 103 -7.58 0.38 5.97
C LYS A 103 -7.40 0.26 4.45
N LYS A 104 -7.20 1.39 3.74
CA LYS A 104 -6.95 1.40 2.30
C LYS A 104 -5.73 0.59 1.89
N VAL A 105 -4.65 0.59 2.67
CA VAL A 105 -3.45 -0.23 2.41
C VAL A 105 -3.79 -1.71 2.24
N THR A 106 -4.84 -2.21 2.89
CA THR A 106 -5.25 -3.63 2.78
C THR A 106 -6.45 -3.86 1.87
N SER A 107 -7.33 -2.86 1.70
CA SER A 107 -8.57 -3.01 0.94
C SER A 107 -8.51 -2.49 -0.50
N ASP A 108 -7.51 -1.68 -0.84
CA ASP A 108 -7.38 -1.00 -2.12
C ASP A 108 -5.99 -1.30 -2.74
N PRO A 109 -5.91 -2.15 -3.78
CA PRO A 109 -4.65 -2.57 -4.37
C PRO A 109 -3.85 -1.43 -5.00
N ASP A 110 -4.53 -0.39 -5.52
CA ASP A 110 -3.84 0.77 -6.09
C ASP A 110 -3.16 1.58 -4.99
N PHE A 111 -3.83 1.71 -3.83
CA PHE A 111 -3.24 2.36 -2.66
C PHE A 111 -2.04 1.57 -2.11
N SER A 112 -2.13 0.23 -2.07
CA SER A 112 -1.00 -0.62 -1.68
C SER A 112 0.18 -0.47 -2.65
N ALA A 113 -0.07 -0.35 -3.95
CA ALA A 113 0.96 -0.14 -4.96
C ALA A 113 1.67 1.21 -4.77
N LEU A 114 0.93 2.27 -4.43
CA LEU A 114 1.50 3.57 -4.09
C LEU A 114 2.42 3.47 -2.85
N LEU A 115 1.98 2.77 -1.80
CA LEU A 115 2.83 2.55 -0.62
C LEU A 115 4.09 1.75 -0.97
N LEU A 116 3.98 0.71 -1.79
CA LEU A 116 5.13 -0.10 -2.19
C LEU A 116 6.15 0.71 -3.02
N ALA A 117 5.66 1.57 -3.91
CA ALA A 117 6.52 2.49 -4.67
C ALA A 117 7.24 3.48 -3.72
N GLU A 118 6.53 3.99 -2.72
CA GLU A 118 7.08 4.90 -1.73
C GLU A 118 8.12 4.21 -0.82
N VAL A 119 7.85 2.98 -0.37
CA VAL A 119 8.81 2.14 0.38
C VAL A 119 10.07 1.88 -0.45
N SER A 120 9.91 1.51 -1.72
CA SER A 120 11.04 1.26 -2.62
C SER A 120 11.92 2.51 -2.77
N ARG A 121 11.29 3.70 -2.85
CA ARG A 121 11.99 4.98 -2.90
C ARG A 121 12.70 5.32 -1.59
N ALA A 122 12.05 5.08 -0.46
CA ALA A 122 12.59 5.43 0.86
C ALA A 122 13.75 4.51 1.30
N CYS A 123 13.69 3.22 0.95
CA CYS A 123 14.68 2.22 1.39
C CYS A 123 15.88 2.09 0.43
N GLY A 124 15.75 2.51 -0.83
CA GLY A 124 16.76 2.31 -1.89
C GLY A 124 17.48 3.58 -2.37
N GLY A 125 17.37 4.68 -1.60
CA GLY A 125 17.96 5.98 -1.91
C GLY A 125 19.45 6.08 -1.59
#